data_AF-A0ABD3BBU3-F1
#
_entry.id   AF-A0ABD3BBU3-F1
#
_cell.length_a   1.000
_cell.length_b   1.000
_cell.length_c   1.000
_cell.angle_alpha   90.00
_cell.angle_beta   90.00
_cell.angle_gamma   90.00
#
_symmetry.space_group_name_H-M   'P 1'
#
loop_
_entity.id
_entity.type
_entity.pdbx_description
1 polymer ?
#
loop_
_entity_poly.entity_id
_entity_poly.type
_entity_poly.pdbx_seq_one_letter_code
_entity_poly.pdbx_strand_id
1 'polypeptide(L)'
;MTTAARPTWAPAKGGNEQGGTRIFGPSQKYSSRDIAAHTTLKPRKEGQDTQDELQRRNLRDELEDRERRHFSSKEDRERRKGGHLLLEGARRDIEDRIIPRSVDADDADVEAQTDDSLPGKLKLH
;
A
#
# COMPACT_ATOMS: atom_id res chain seq x y z
N MET A 1 35.83 -19.96 18.91
CA MET A 1 35.44 -19.52 17.56
C MET A 1 34.96 -18.07 17.65
N THR A 2 35.47 -17.16 16.84
CA THR A 2 35.03 -15.75 16.79
C THR A 2 34.14 -15.54 15.57
N THR A 3 33.06 -14.77 15.69
CA THR A 3 32.09 -14.56 14.61
C THR A 3 32.42 -13.31 13.80
N ALA A 4 32.64 -13.47 12.49
CA ALA A 4 32.84 -12.35 11.57
C ALA A 4 31.52 -11.61 11.25
N ALA A 5 30.37 -12.27 11.41
CA ALA A 5 29.06 -11.69 11.17
C ALA A 5 28.74 -10.64 12.24
N ARG A 6 28.55 -9.38 11.82
CA ARG A 6 28.17 -8.25 12.68
C ARG A 6 26.97 -7.54 12.04
N PRO A 7 25.96 -7.12 12.83
CA PRO A 7 24.84 -6.34 12.32
C PRO A 7 25.29 -4.93 11.90
N THR A 8 24.62 -4.35 10.91
CA THR A 8 24.79 -2.96 10.48
C THR A 8 23.81 -2.06 11.23
N TRP A 9 24.31 -1.13 12.05
CA TRP A 9 23.48 -0.16 12.78
C TRP A 9 23.37 1.20 12.08
N ALA A 10 24.20 1.45 11.07
CA ALA A 10 24.15 2.62 10.22
C ALA A 10 24.08 2.18 8.75
N PRO A 11 23.12 2.66 7.95
CA PRO A 11 23.04 2.34 6.55
C PRO A 11 24.19 2.99 5.78
N ALA A 12 24.52 2.43 4.61
CA ALA A 12 25.44 3.08 3.68
C ALA A 12 24.85 4.44 3.26
N LYS A 13 25.59 5.52 3.52
CA LYS A 13 25.19 6.84 3.08
C LYS A 13 25.57 7.01 1.63
N GLY A 14 24.57 7.30 0.79
CA GLY A 14 24.81 7.74 -0.58
C GLY A 14 25.74 8.95 -0.55
N GLY A 15 26.83 8.86 -1.30
CA GLY A 15 27.89 9.83 -1.29
C GLY A 15 28.70 9.73 -2.57
N ASN A 16 29.79 10.47 -2.60
CA ASN A 16 30.59 10.75 -3.79
C ASN A 16 31.10 9.55 -4.61
N GLU A 17 31.08 8.32 -4.10
CA GLU A 17 31.70 7.16 -4.75
C GLU A 17 30.69 6.13 -5.29
N GLN A 18 29.45 6.15 -4.81
CA GLN A 18 28.35 5.37 -5.37
C GLN A 18 27.11 6.27 -5.48
N GLY A 19 26.87 6.75 -6.71
CA GLY A 19 25.72 7.60 -7.05
C GLY A 19 25.84 9.07 -6.64
N GLY A 20 26.96 9.50 -6.06
CA GLY A 20 27.26 10.90 -5.77
C GLY A 20 28.34 11.48 -6.69
N THR A 21 28.29 12.79 -6.84
CA THR A 21 29.00 13.61 -7.85
C THR A 21 30.51 13.75 -7.61
N ARG A 22 31.27 12.68 -7.32
CA ARG A 22 32.73 12.71 -7.57
C ARG A 22 33.08 11.86 -8.79
N ILE A 23 33.30 12.61 -9.85
CA ILE A 23 33.95 12.19 -11.08
C ILE A 23 35.45 12.03 -10.74
N PHE A 24 35.89 10.86 -10.27
CA PHE A 24 37.30 10.46 -10.43
C PHE A 24 37.54 10.23 -11.93
N GLY A 25 37.61 11.33 -12.69
CA GLY A 25 37.55 11.34 -14.14
C GLY A 25 36.22 10.80 -14.70
N PRO A 26 35.81 11.23 -15.91
CA PRO A 26 34.69 10.60 -16.59
C PRO A 26 35.04 9.13 -16.85
N SER A 27 34.37 8.21 -16.15
CA SER A 27 34.49 6.77 -16.42
C SER A 27 33.89 6.46 -17.78
N GLN A 28 34.61 5.71 -18.62
CA GLN A 28 34.11 5.20 -19.90
C GLN A 28 33.25 3.93 -19.74
N LYS A 29 33.08 3.43 -18.51
CA LYS A 29 32.28 2.24 -18.21
C LYS A 29 30.80 2.61 -18.14
N TYR A 30 29.97 1.92 -18.90
CA TYR A 30 28.51 2.02 -18.86
C TYR A 30 27.88 0.63 -18.69
N SER A 31 26.74 0.56 -18.01
CA SER A 31 25.92 -0.64 -17.91
C SER A 31 25.01 -0.77 -19.13
N SER A 32 24.52 -1.98 -19.43
CA SER A 32 23.48 -2.17 -20.46
C SER A 32 22.21 -1.36 -20.17
N ARG A 33 21.95 -1.05 -18.88
CA ARG A 33 20.83 -0.21 -18.45
C ARG A 33 21.04 1.29 -18.71
N ASP A 34 22.29 1.72 -18.89
CA ASP A 34 22.63 3.13 -19.13
C ASP A 34 22.56 3.50 -20.62
N ILE A 35 22.28 2.53 -21.49
CA ILE A 35 22.09 2.76 -22.91
C ILE A 35 20.84 3.63 -23.10
N ALA A 36 20.93 4.61 -23.99
CA ALA A 36 19.84 5.55 -24.25
C ALA A 36 18.54 4.82 -24.62
N ALA A 37 17.56 4.89 -23.72
CA ALA A 37 16.22 4.36 -23.88
C ALA A 37 15.20 5.40 -23.42
N HIS A 38 14.00 5.40 -24.01
CA HIS A 38 12.94 6.38 -23.72
C HIS A 38 13.42 7.84 -23.81
N THR A 39 14.15 8.18 -24.87
CA THR A 39 14.73 9.51 -25.09
C THR A 39 13.69 10.61 -25.36
N THR A 40 12.43 10.23 -25.57
CA THR A 40 11.32 11.16 -25.81
C THR A 40 10.32 11.13 -24.65
N LEU A 41 10.09 12.29 -24.03
CA LEU A 41 9.03 12.47 -23.04
C LEU A 41 7.66 12.61 -23.72
N LYS A 42 6.63 11.99 -23.15
CA LYS A 42 5.25 12.11 -23.63
C LYS A 42 4.56 13.26 -22.88
N PRO A 43 4.25 14.39 -23.53
CA PRO A 43 3.43 15.42 -22.91
C PRO A 43 1.98 14.95 -22.82
N ARG A 44 1.24 15.52 -21.84
CA ARG A 44 -0.21 15.32 -21.74
C ARG A 44 -0.90 15.96 -22.95
N LYS A 45 -1.82 15.24 -23.57
CA LYS A 45 -2.68 15.77 -24.65
C LYS A 45 -3.95 16.39 -24.07
N GLU A 46 -4.63 17.20 -24.86
CA GLU A 46 -5.97 17.69 -24.52
C GLU A 46 -6.89 16.51 -24.14
N GLY A 47 -7.65 16.67 -23.06
CA GLY A 47 -8.47 15.62 -22.46
C GLY A 47 -7.73 14.64 -21.55
N GLN A 48 -6.40 14.77 -21.36
CA GLN A 48 -5.62 14.01 -20.37
C GLN A 48 -5.28 14.84 -19.12
N ASP A 49 -6.15 15.79 -18.79
CA ASP A 49 -5.94 16.76 -17.71
C ASP A 49 -4.64 17.53 -17.91
N THR A 50 -4.61 18.29 -19.00
CA THR A 50 -3.55 19.28 -19.24
C THR A 50 -3.60 20.35 -18.15
N GLN A 51 -2.47 21.02 -17.93
CA GLN A 51 -2.39 22.09 -16.93
C GLN A 51 -3.42 23.19 -17.20
N ASP A 52 -3.61 23.55 -18.47
CA ASP A 52 -4.55 24.61 -18.86
C ASP A 52 -6.01 24.22 -18.67
N GLU A 53 -6.34 22.92 -18.81
CA GLU A 53 -7.68 22.41 -18.50
C GLU A 53 -7.94 22.44 -17.00
N LEU A 54 -6.97 21.99 -16.19
CA LEU A 54 -7.10 21.99 -14.73
C LEU A 54 -7.23 23.40 -14.17
N GLN A 55 -6.56 24.40 -14.75
CA GLN A 55 -6.68 25.80 -14.35
C GLN A 55 -8.06 26.41 -14.68
N ARG A 56 -8.72 25.92 -15.72
CA ARG A 56 -10.03 26.43 -16.17
C ARG A 56 -11.22 25.77 -15.46
N ARG A 57 -11.02 24.59 -14.84
CA ARG A 57 -12.09 23.81 -14.19
C ARG A 57 -12.23 24.18 -12.70
N ASN A 58 -13.48 24.15 -12.21
CA ASN A 58 -13.78 24.24 -10.79
C ASN A 58 -13.74 22.84 -10.15
N LEU A 59 -12.56 22.44 -9.69
CA LEU A 59 -12.34 21.09 -9.15
C LEU A 59 -13.16 20.77 -7.89
N ARG A 60 -13.56 21.80 -7.12
CA ARG A 60 -14.42 21.63 -5.93
C ARG A 60 -15.82 21.17 -6.32
N ASP A 61 -16.45 21.88 -7.24
CA ASP A 61 -17.81 21.60 -7.68
C ASP A 61 -17.88 20.22 -8.37
N GLU A 62 -16.90 19.90 -9.22
CA GLU A 62 -16.81 18.59 -9.88
C GLU A 62 -16.65 17.44 -8.88
N LEU A 63 -15.87 17.65 -7.81
CA LEU A 63 -15.69 16.67 -6.75
C LEU A 63 -16.98 16.46 -5.97
N GLU A 64 -17.63 17.54 -5.53
CA GLU A 64 -18.89 17.47 -4.78
C GLU A 64 -20.00 16.78 -5.59
N ASP A 65 -20.11 17.08 -6.89
CA ASP A 65 -21.07 16.43 -7.78
C ASP A 65 -20.76 14.94 -7.97
N ARG A 66 -19.49 14.59 -8.14
CA ARG A 66 -19.07 13.18 -8.27
C ARG A 66 -19.34 12.41 -6.98
N GLU A 67 -19.04 13.00 -5.83
CA GLU A 67 -19.34 12.43 -4.53
C GLU A 67 -20.84 12.26 -4.33
N ARG A 68 -21.65 13.28 -4.61
CA ARG A 68 -23.11 13.20 -4.53
C ARG A 68 -23.66 12.03 -5.34
N ARG A 69 -23.23 11.87 -6.60
CA ARG A 69 -23.62 10.74 -7.47
C ARG A 69 -23.13 9.40 -6.94
N HIS A 70 -21.92 9.36 -6.40
CA HIS A 70 -21.35 8.15 -5.82
C HIS A 70 -22.13 7.72 -4.58
N PHE A 71 -22.39 8.63 -3.64
CA PHE A 71 -23.16 8.36 -2.42
C PHE A 71 -24.60 7.97 -2.71
N SER A 72 -25.29 8.65 -3.64
CA SER A 72 -26.65 8.25 -4.02
C SER A 72 -26.70 6.84 -4.64
N SER A 73 -25.71 6.49 -5.48
CA SER A 73 -25.63 5.15 -6.08
C SER A 73 -25.25 4.05 -5.08
N LYS A 74 -24.44 4.38 -4.07
CA LYS A 74 -24.03 3.47 -2.99
C LYS A 74 -25.19 3.21 -2.03
N GLU A 75 -25.92 4.25 -1.65
CA GLU A 75 -27.08 4.17 -0.77
C GLU A 75 -28.21 3.33 -1.39
N ASP A 76 -28.47 3.48 -2.70
CA ASP A 76 -29.42 2.63 -3.43
C ASP A 76 -28.97 1.17 -3.53
N ARG A 77 -27.67 0.91 -3.69
CA ARG A 77 -27.12 -0.46 -3.64
C ARG A 77 -27.23 -1.05 -2.24
N GLU A 78 -26.99 -0.26 -1.21
CA GLU A 78 -27.10 -0.67 0.20
C GLU A 78 -28.55 -0.95 0.59
N ARG A 79 -29.51 -0.12 0.15
CA ARG A 79 -30.95 -0.38 0.32
C ARG A 79 -31.42 -1.63 -0.42
N ARG A 80 -30.90 -1.91 -1.61
CA ARG A 80 -31.20 -3.15 -2.35
C ARG A 80 -30.49 -4.39 -1.79
N LYS A 81 -29.36 -4.21 -1.10
CA LYS A 81 -28.61 -5.28 -0.42
C LYS A 81 -29.06 -5.49 1.04
N GLY A 82 -29.78 -4.53 1.62
CA GLY A 82 -30.31 -4.52 2.99
C GLY A 82 -31.58 -5.36 3.21
N GLY A 83 -31.87 -6.32 2.35
CA GLY A 83 -32.90 -7.35 2.59
C GLY A 83 -32.39 -8.59 3.32
N HIS A 84 -31.10 -8.66 3.65
CA HIS A 84 -30.52 -9.82 4.33
C HIS A 84 -29.25 -9.46 5.10
N LEU A 85 -29.38 -8.77 6.25
CA LEU A 85 -28.52 -8.94 7.44
C LEU A 85 -28.86 -7.87 8.51
N LEU A 86 -29.63 -8.32 9.51
CA LEU A 86 -29.37 -8.16 10.94
C LEU A 86 -28.99 -6.75 11.48
N LEU A 87 -29.97 -6.00 12.01
CA LEU A 87 -29.71 -5.13 13.18
C LEU A 87 -30.99 -4.81 13.97
N GLU A 88 -31.48 -5.78 14.73
CA GLU A 88 -32.21 -5.49 15.95
C GLU A 88 -31.20 -5.52 17.10
N GLY A 89 -30.89 -4.35 17.68
CA GLY A 89 -30.14 -4.24 18.92
C GLY A 89 -28.71 -3.72 18.79
N ALA A 90 -28.56 -2.39 18.89
CA ALA A 90 -27.43 -1.73 19.57
C ALA A 90 -27.66 -0.22 19.58
N ARG A 91 -28.67 0.23 20.33
CA ARG A 91 -28.60 1.58 20.89
C ARG A 91 -27.67 1.49 22.10
N ARG A 92 -26.68 2.39 22.15
CA ARG A 92 -25.70 2.70 23.22
C ARG A 92 -24.26 2.32 22.84
N ASP A 93 -23.36 3.28 23.07
CA ASP A 93 -21.90 3.13 23.24
C ASP A 93 -20.98 3.33 22.02
N ILE A 94 -21.08 4.46 21.30
CA ILE A 94 -20.09 4.88 20.27
C ILE A 94 -19.55 6.30 20.55
N GLU A 95 -19.27 6.66 21.80
CA GLU A 95 -18.55 7.92 22.10
C GLU A 95 -17.07 7.76 22.51
N ASP A 96 -16.55 6.54 22.74
CA ASP A 96 -15.22 6.37 23.39
C ASP A 96 -14.14 5.58 22.62
N ARG A 97 -14.08 5.60 21.28
CA ARG A 97 -13.02 4.87 20.57
C ARG A 97 -12.57 5.45 19.23
N ILE A 98 -11.96 6.64 19.26
CA ILE A 98 -11.13 7.13 18.16
C ILE A 98 -9.75 6.44 18.26
N ILE A 99 -9.62 5.25 17.64
CA ILE A 99 -8.32 4.64 17.33
C ILE A 99 -8.37 4.22 15.85
N PRO A 100 -7.51 4.77 14.96
CA PRO A 100 -7.45 4.32 13.58
C PRO A 100 -6.80 2.92 13.52
N ARG A 101 -7.60 1.93 13.15
CA ARG A 101 -7.21 0.53 12.93
C ARG A 101 -6.61 0.39 11.53
N SER A 102 -5.29 0.49 11.40
CA SER A 102 -4.57 0.09 10.19
C SER A 102 -4.29 -1.41 10.25
N VAL A 103 -5.05 -2.19 9.50
CA VAL A 103 -4.79 -3.62 9.26
C VAL A 103 -4.71 -3.78 7.74
N ASP A 104 -3.50 -4.04 7.26
CA ASP A 104 -3.19 -4.36 5.86
C ASP A 104 -3.30 -5.87 5.62
N ALA A 105 -3.59 -6.26 4.39
CA ALA A 105 -4.31 -7.46 4.02
C ALA A 105 -3.48 -8.47 3.21
N ASP A 106 -2.41 -9.03 3.81
CA ASP A 106 -1.57 -10.05 3.15
C ASP A 106 -1.46 -11.40 3.89
N ASP A 107 -1.93 -11.55 5.12
CA ASP A 107 -1.84 -12.83 5.86
C ASP A 107 -3.16 -13.63 5.78
N ALA A 108 -3.48 -14.10 4.57
CA ALA A 108 -4.47 -15.14 4.33
C ALA A 108 -3.76 -16.51 4.14
N ASP A 109 -4.22 -17.49 4.93
CA ASP A 109 -4.14 -18.95 4.77
C ASP A 109 -2.79 -19.69 4.80
N VAL A 110 -2.55 -20.39 5.93
CA VAL A 110 -2.25 -21.84 5.91
C VAL A 110 -2.95 -22.52 7.09
N GLU A 111 -4.11 -23.13 6.84
CA GLU A 111 -4.72 -24.16 7.69
C GLU A 111 -3.89 -25.46 7.59
N ALA A 112 -3.41 -25.95 8.72
CA ALA A 112 -3.00 -27.36 8.86
C ALA A 112 -3.53 -27.86 10.20
N GLN A 113 -4.73 -28.46 10.16
CA GLN A 113 -5.25 -29.28 11.23
C GLN A 113 -4.33 -30.46 11.49
N THR A 114 -4.02 -30.71 12.76
CA THR A 114 -3.78 -32.06 13.26
C THR A 114 -4.47 -32.21 14.62
N ASP A 115 -5.63 -32.88 14.60
CA ASP A 115 -6.16 -33.65 15.72
C ASP A 115 -5.05 -34.59 16.26
N ASP A 116 -4.84 -34.66 17.57
CA ASP A 116 -5.37 -35.80 18.33
C ASP A 116 -5.04 -35.74 19.83
N SER A 117 -5.96 -36.34 20.59
CA SER A 117 -6.07 -36.47 22.03
C SER A 117 -4.82 -36.98 22.80
N LEU A 118 -4.66 -36.46 24.04
CA LEU A 118 -3.93 -37.01 25.22
C LEU A 118 -4.07 -38.56 25.35
N PRO A 119 -3.21 -39.35 26.06
CA PRO A 119 -2.54 -39.00 27.33
C PRO A 119 -1.14 -39.62 27.59
N GLY A 120 -0.50 -39.17 28.68
CA GLY A 120 0.78 -39.68 29.16
C GLY A 120 0.80 -41.18 29.45
N LYS A 121 1.88 -41.84 29.04
CA LYS A 121 2.18 -43.25 29.38
C LYS A 121 3.54 -43.39 30.06
N LEU A 122 3.44 -43.97 31.25
CA LEU A 122 4.34 -44.86 32.00
C LEU A 122 5.64 -45.39 31.34
N LYS A 123 6.71 -45.37 32.16
CA LYS A 123 7.78 -46.36 32.43
C LYS A 123 8.38 -47.23 31.30
N LEU A 124 9.72 -47.37 31.33
CA LEU A 124 10.59 -48.56 31.16
C LEU A 124 12.01 -48.06 30.80
N HIS A 125 13.15 -48.49 31.35
CA HIS A 125 13.58 -49.75 31.96
C HIS A 125 14.39 -49.49 33.23
#